data_AF-A0A1I4CTU6-F1
#
_entry.id   AF-A0A1I4CTU6-F1
#
_cell.length_a   1.000
_cell.length_b   1.000
_cell.length_c   1.000
_cell.angle_alpha   90.00
_cell.angle_beta   90.00
_cell.angle_gamma   90.00
#
_symmetry.space_group_name_H-M   'P 1'
#
loop_
_entity.id
_entity.type
_entity.pdbx_description
1 polymer ?
#
loop_
_entity_poly.entity_id
_entity_poly.type
_entity_poly.pdbx_seq_one_letter_code
_entity_poly.pdbx_strand_id
1 'polypeptide(L)'
;MSRYPDGARSRVVLIGTSDYERHPSLQNLPAVRNNLSGLHRAFVEAPGAVFDHLGCTVVDSPDSPRSLLVRLRRAAETAEDVLLVYYAGHGVLDRNGDLHLTVRETDPDPYGIDGTAVPFATVKKIIEDSPAQVRVLVLDCCFSGRAVGAMSAQSAAAEQVEVAGTYILTSSQADRVSLAVPGERYTAFTGEVVRLLTEGDGSLTLHELDRQLRVALAKKGLPRPMARADDTSQDLLVKKPFAAPAPAEPVPVTAAAPPKPADAVPVAFVPPVAPPAATASEVHQPAAAPAEPVRAKVIGAAWEGLLWAAGVFGLLMVATGLSELATNPEPKGGVALSVVMVILFAALSAGCGYGIVRRRRGRHWEVVPPGTPKGPGDGSLPGPGS
;
A
#
# COMPACT_ATOMS: atom_id res chain seq x y z
N MET A 1 -17.47 -18.63 -25.74
CA MET A 1 -17.67 -19.96 -25.12
C MET A 1 -16.57 -20.12 -24.09
N SER A 2 -16.92 -20.31 -22.83
CA SER A 2 -15.94 -20.47 -21.75
C SER A 2 -15.17 -21.78 -21.87
N ARG A 3 -13.85 -21.72 -21.67
CA ARG A 3 -12.96 -22.89 -21.67
C ARG A 3 -11.93 -22.80 -20.55
N TYR A 4 -11.41 -23.94 -20.13
CA TYR A 4 -10.23 -23.99 -19.26
C TYR A 4 -8.94 -23.84 -20.05
N PRO A 5 -7.85 -23.36 -19.41
CA PRO A 5 -6.51 -23.47 -19.97
C PRO A 5 -6.08 -24.93 -20.08
N ASP A 6 -5.30 -25.22 -21.11
CA ASP A 6 -4.43 -26.38 -21.17
C ASP A 6 -3.21 -26.09 -20.27
N GLY A 7 -3.23 -26.67 -19.06
CA GLY A 7 -2.22 -26.40 -18.03
C GLY A 7 -0.78 -26.69 -18.47
N ALA A 8 -0.56 -27.69 -19.33
CA ALA A 8 0.78 -28.05 -19.81
C ALA A 8 1.33 -27.07 -20.86
N ARG A 9 0.43 -26.48 -21.64
CA ARG A 9 0.74 -25.49 -22.70
C ARG A 9 0.63 -24.05 -22.23
N SER A 10 0.21 -23.85 -20.98
CA SER A 10 0.08 -22.53 -20.36
C SER A 10 1.30 -22.20 -19.49
N ARG A 11 1.58 -20.91 -19.35
CA ARG A 11 2.61 -20.38 -18.45
C ARG A 11 2.04 -19.28 -17.58
N VAL A 12 2.37 -19.36 -16.30
CA VAL A 12 2.06 -18.35 -15.29
C VAL A 12 3.38 -17.77 -14.79
N VAL A 13 3.52 -16.46 -14.79
CA VAL A 13 4.70 -15.76 -14.27
C VAL A 13 4.23 -14.81 -13.17
N LEU A 14 4.59 -15.11 -11.94
CA LEU A 14 4.26 -14.30 -10.76
C LEU A 14 5.48 -13.50 -10.37
N ILE A 15 5.47 -12.21 -10.67
CA ILE A 15 6.58 -11.29 -10.42
C ILE A 15 6.21 -10.37 -9.26
N GLY A 16 7.11 -10.20 -8.30
CA GLY A 16 6.86 -9.23 -7.24
C GLY A 16 8.13 -8.72 -6.60
N THR A 17 8.20 -7.44 -6.30
CA THR A 17 9.33 -6.84 -5.58
C THR A 17 8.89 -6.46 -4.18
N SER A 18 9.38 -7.20 -3.18
CA SER A 18 8.97 -7.05 -1.77
C SER A 18 9.94 -6.20 -0.94
N ASP A 19 11.20 -6.16 -1.35
CA ASP A 19 12.25 -5.37 -0.73
C ASP A 19 13.02 -4.52 -1.76
N TYR A 20 13.52 -3.37 -1.30
CA TYR A 20 14.23 -2.38 -2.11
C TYR A 20 15.50 -1.92 -1.38
N GLU A 21 16.61 -1.88 -2.11
CA GLU A 21 17.93 -1.59 -1.51
C GLU A 21 18.33 -0.13 -1.62
N ARG A 22 18.03 0.52 -2.75
CA ARG A 22 18.75 1.73 -3.15
C ARG A 22 18.16 3.02 -2.63
N HIS A 23 16.86 3.07 -2.33
CA HIS A 23 16.22 4.37 -2.14
C HIS A 23 15.10 4.39 -1.09
N PRO A 24 15.16 5.27 -0.06
CA PRO A 24 14.15 5.36 1.01
C PRO A 24 12.73 5.65 0.54
N SER A 25 12.56 6.21 -0.67
CA SER A 25 11.23 6.50 -1.23
C SER A 25 10.51 5.25 -1.74
N LEU A 26 11.26 4.18 -2.06
CA LEU A 26 10.71 2.86 -2.38
C LEU A 26 10.68 2.06 -1.08
N GLN A 27 9.56 2.19 -0.36
CA GLN A 27 9.35 1.42 0.87
C GLN A 27 9.15 -0.05 0.55
N ASN A 28 9.68 -0.92 1.40
CA ASN A 28 9.46 -2.36 1.31
C ASN A 28 7.97 -2.71 1.41
N LEU A 29 7.54 -3.69 0.61
CA LEU A 29 6.18 -4.19 0.50
C LEU A 29 6.16 -5.68 0.87
N PRO A 30 6.34 -6.04 2.16
CA PRO A 30 6.47 -7.45 2.57
C PRO A 30 5.26 -8.32 2.20
N ALA A 31 4.07 -7.72 2.07
CA ALA A 31 2.86 -8.40 1.60
C ALA A 31 3.01 -8.96 0.17
N VAL A 32 3.88 -8.39 -0.68
CA VAL A 32 4.11 -8.86 -2.05
C VAL A 32 4.69 -10.27 -2.06
N ARG A 33 5.60 -10.63 -1.15
CA ARG A 33 6.09 -12.02 -1.06
C ARG A 33 4.93 -12.98 -0.77
N ASN A 34 4.04 -12.60 0.15
CA ASN A 34 2.86 -13.40 0.46
C ASN A 34 1.89 -13.50 -0.72
N ASN A 35 1.73 -12.43 -1.51
CA ASN A 35 0.93 -12.46 -2.74
C ASN A 35 1.42 -13.56 -3.69
N LEU A 36 2.73 -13.61 -3.95
CA LEU A 36 3.32 -14.59 -4.85
C LEU A 36 3.05 -16.02 -4.36
N SER A 37 3.26 -16.28 -3.07
CA SER A 37 2.95 -17.59 -2.49
C SER A 37 1.45 -17.91 -2.47
N GLY A 38 0.59 -16.92 -2.23
CA GLY A 38 -0.86 -17.07 -2.23
C GLY A 38 -1.40 -17.41 -3.63
N LEU A 39 -0.95 -16.68 -4.64
CA LEU A 39 -1.33 -16.88 -6.03
C LEU A 39 -0.76 -18.18 -6.60
N HIS A 40 0.48 -18.55 -6.29
CA HIS A 40 1.04 -19.84 -6.68
C HIS A 40 0.13 -20.98 -6.22
N ARG A 41 -0.22 -20.99 -4.92
CA ARG A 41 -1.12 -22.00 -4.35
C ARG A 41 -2.50 -21.96 -5.01
N ALA A 42 -3.06 -20.77 -5.23
CA ALA A 42 -4.37 -20.63 -5.85
C ALA A 42 -4.43 -21.16 -7.29
N PHE A 43 -3.38 -20.93 -8.09
CA PHE A 43 -3.34 -21.32 -9.49
C PHE A 43 -2.94 -22.77 -9.73
N VAL A 44 -2.17 -23.37 -8.82
CA VAL A 44 -1.52 -24.68 -9.02
C VAL A 44 -1.95 -25.75 -8.01
N GLU A 45 -2.16 -25.39 -6.74
CA GLU A 45 -2.30 -26.38 -5.65
C GLU A 45 -3.74 -26.51 -5.13
N ALA A 46 -4.52 -25.44 -5.21
CA ALA A 46 -5.88 -25.42 -4.68
C ALA A 46 -6.79 -26.43 -5.43
N PRO A 47 -7.84 -26.99 -4.80
CA PRO A 47 -8.73 -27.95 -5.45
C PRO A 47 -9.40 -27.45 -6.76
N GLY A 48 -9.51 -26.13 -6.93
CA GLY A 48 -10.02 -25.47 -8.14
C GLY A 48 -8.94 -25.02 -9.14
N ALA A 49 -7.67 -25.37 -8.92
CA ALA A 49 -6.54 -24.94 -9.75
C ALA A 49 -6.67 -25.42 -11.21
N VAL A 50 -6.23 -24.56 -12.14
CA VAL A 50 -6.36 -24.80 -13.59
C VAL A 50 -5.01 -24.86 -14.31
N PHE A 51 -3.92 -24.47 -13.66
CA PHE A 51 -2.59 -24.48 -14.25
C PHE A 51 -1.73 -25.62 -13.70
N ASP A 52 -0.74 -26.04 -14.47
CA ASP A 52 0.23 -27.05 -14.05
C ASP A 52 1.36 -26.43 -13.22
N HIS A 53 1.91 -27.21 -12.28
CA HIS A 53 3.00 -26.80 -11.40
C HIS A 53 4.26 -26.42 -12.17
N LEU A 54 4.62 -27.16 -13.22
CA LEU A 54 5.78 -26.85 -14.07
C LEU A 54 5.57 -25.59 -14.92
N GLY A 55 4.31 -25.17 -15.10
CA GLY A 55 3.94 -23.98 -15.86
C GLY A 55 4.03 -22.69 -15.06
N CYS A 56 4.20 -22.74 -13.73
CA CYS A 56 4.18 -21.55 -12.87
C CYS A 56 5.59 -21.15 -12.40
N THR A 57 6.06 -19.97 -12.83
CA THR A 57 7.33 -19.40 -12.42
C THR A 57 7.12 -18.25 -11.44
N VAL A 58 7.73 -18.33 -10.26
CA VAL A 58 7.76 -17.23 -9.27
C VAL A 58 9.07 -16.45 -9.39
N VAL A 59 8.96 -15.13 -9.50
CA VAL A 59 10.07 -14.18 -9.56
C VAL A 59 9.93 -13.23 -8.36
N ASP A 60 10.37 -13.70 -7.18
CA ASP A 60 10.39 -12.91 -5.96
C ASP A 60 11.63 -12.02 -5.92
N SER A 61 11.39 -10.72 -5.79
CA SER A 61 12.33 -9.63 -5.57
C SER A 61 13.55 -9.72 -6.50
N PRO A 62 13.32 -9.65 -7.82
CA PRO A 62 14.39 -9.74 -8.81
C PRO A 62 15.46 -8.67 -8.54
N ASP A 63 16.74 -9.08 -8.54
CA ASP A 63 17.84 -8.16 -8.24
C ASP A 63 18.01 -7.06 -9.29
N SER A 64 17.72 -7.37 -10.55
CA SER A 64 17.97 -6.47 -11.69
C SER A 64 16.90 -6.56 -12.77
N PRO A 65 16.76 -5.53 -13.63
CA PRO A 65 15.86 -5.56 -14.78
C PRO A 65 16.11 -6.77 -15.68
N ARG A 66 17.38 -7.12 -15.90
CA ARG A 66 17.77 -8.30 -16.69
C ARG A 66 17.21 -9.59 -16.09
N SER A 67 17.30 -9.74 -14.77
CA SER A 67 16.86 -10.96 -14.09
C SER A 67 15.35 -11.19 -14.18
N LEU A 68 14.56 -10.11 -14.20
CA LEU A 68 13.12 -10.16 -14.45
C LEU A 68 12.84 -10.50 -15.92
N LEU A 69 13.44 -9.73 -16.84
CA LEU A 69 13.17 -9.85 -18.28
C LEU A 69 13.53 -11.22 -18.84
N VAL A 70 14.64 -11.84 -18.42
CA VAL A 70 15.02 -13.19 -18.88
C VAL A 70 13.98 -14.23 -18.46
N ARG A 71 13.47 -14.16 -17.24
CA ARG A 71 12.46 -15.10 -16.72
C ARG A 71 11.12 -14.92 -17.42
N LEU A 72 10.71 -13.67 -17.63
CA LEU A 72 9.50 -13.36 -18.39
C LEU A 72 9.59 -13.84 -19.85
N ARG A 73 10.70 -13.56 -20.56
CA ARG A 73 10.89 -13.99 -21.95
C ARG A 73 10.82 -15.51 -22.10
N ARG A 74 11.52 -16.25 -21.26
CA ARG A 74 11.54 -17.72 -21.31
C ARG A 74 10.15 -18.34 -21.13
N ALA A 75 9.36 -17.78 -20.22
CA ALA A 75 7.98 -18.22 -20.04
C ALA A 75 7.11 -17.81 -21.24
N ALA A 76 7.21 -16.56 -21.70
CA ALA A 76 6.44 -16.06 -22.84
C ALA A 76 6.70 -16.86 -24.13
N GLU A 77 7.95 -17.24 -24.41
CA GLU A 77 8.35 -18.04 -25.59
C GLU A 77 7.76 -19.45 -25.61
N THR A 78 7.41 -20.01 -24.44
CA THR A 78 6.93 -21.40 -24.31
C THR A 78 5.45 -21.50 -23.96
N ALA A 79 4.75 -20.37 -23.89
CA ALA A 79 3.32 -20.31 -23.64
C ALA A 79 2.56 -20.42 -24.96
N GLU A 80 1.94 -21.56 -25.23
CA GLU A 80 1.18 -21.78 -26.47
C GLU A 80 -0.33 -21.57 -26.27
N ASP A 81 -0.85 -21.90 -25.08
CA ASP A 81 -2.27 -21.73 -24.78
C ASP A 81 -2.55 -20.42 -24.03
N VAL A 82 -2.11 -20.31 -22.78
CA VAL A 82 -2.27 -19.10 -21.96
C VAL A 82 -0.92 -18.59 -21.45
N LEU A 83 -0.67 -17.30 -21.58
CA LEU A 83 0.36 -16.59 -20.83
C LEU A 83 -0.32 -15.69 -19.79
N LEU A 84 -0.18 -16.02 -18.51
CA LEU A 84 -0.62 -15.17 -17.40
C LEU A 84 0.59 -14.53 -16.72
N VAL A 85 0.67 -13.20 -16.76
CA VAL A 85 1.70 -12.42 -16.10
C VAL A 85 1.07 -11.65 -14.96
N TYR A 86 1.56 -11.84 -13.74
CA TYR A 86 1.20 -11.04 -12.57
C TYR A 86 2.43 -10.23 -12.16
N TYR A 87 2.23 -8.94 -11.86
CA TYR A 87 3.26 -8.08 -11.28
C TYR A 87 2.73 -7.37 -10.04
N ALA A 88 3.51 -7.35 -8.96
CA ALA A 88 3.27 -6.51 -7.80
C ALA A 88 4.50 -5.76 -7.30
N GLY A 89 4.34 -4.48 -6.97
CA GLY A 89 5.43 -3.62 -6.55
C GLY A 89 5.15 -2.15 -6.84
N HIS A 90 6.17 -1.31 -6.70
CA HIS A 90 6.08 0.09 -7.12
C HIS A 90 6.16 0.20 -8.64
N GLY A 91 5.35 1.10 -9.22
CA GLY A 91 5.53 1.63 -10.57
C GLY A 91 6.09 3.05 -10.48
N VAL A 92 7.14 3.33 -11.24
CA VAL A 92 7.77 4.65 -11.30
C VAL A 92 7.71 5.19 -12.72
N LEU A 93 7.64 6.51 -12.86
CA LEU A 93 7.64 7.19 -14.15
C LEU A 93 8.99 7.85 -14.37
N ASP A 94 9.51 7.74 -15.59
CA ASP A 94 10.71 8.49 -15.99
C ASP A 94 10.38 9.96 -16.29
N ARG A 95 11.37 10.71 -16.79
CA ARG A 95 11.21 12.11 -17.18
C ARG A 95 10.25 12.34 -18.36
N ASN A 96 10.04 11.33 -19.21
CA ASN A 96 9.12 11.37 -20.35
C ASN A 96 7.70 10.99 -19.93
N GLY A 97 7.53 10.51 -18.69
CA GLY A 97 6.28 9.97 -18.18
C GLY A 97 6.09 8.50 -18.49
N ASP A 98 7.12 7.79 -18.98
CA ASP A 98 7.03 6.38 -19.32
C ASP A 98 7.09 5.50 -18.07
N LEU A 99 6.17 4.55 -18.00
CA LEU A 99 6.03 3.62 -16.89
C LEU A 99 7.17 2.61 -16.87
N HIS A 100 7.75 2.44 -15.67
CA HIS A 100 8.73 1.41 -15.37
C HIS A 100 8.30 0.58 -14.15
N LEU A 101 8.48 -0.74 -14.27
CA LEU A 101 8.29 -1.69 -13.18
C LEU A 101 9.58 -1.79 -12.37
N THR A 102 9.45 -1.65 -11.06
CA THR A 102 10.59 -1.65 -10.15
C THR A 102 11.06 -3.07 -9.81
N VAL A 103 12.38 -3.18 -9.60
CA VAL A 103 13.12 -4.34 -9.11
C VAL A 103 13.91 -3.93 -7.85
N ARG A 104 14.59 -4.88 -7.20
CA ARG A 104 15.27 -4.65 -5.91
C ARG A 104 16.29 -3.50 -5.96
N GLU A 105 17.00 -3.42 -7.08
CA GLU A 105 18.03 -2.40 -7.32
C GLU A 105 17.52 -1.09 -7.95
N THR A 106 16.21 -0.88 -8.09
CA THR A 106 15.73 0.31 -8.79
C THR A 106 16.11 1.61 -8.08
N ASP A 107 16.66 2.54 -8.87
CA ASP A 107 16.77 3.94 -8.49
C ASP A 107 15.53 4.69 -9.02
N PRO A 108 14.67 5.23 -8.13
CA PRO A 108 13.46 5.94 -8.53
C PRO A 108 13.71 7.39 -8.97
N ASP A 109 14.97 7.87 -8.98
CA ASP A 109 15.31 9.18 -9.56
C ASP A 109 15.00 9.17 -11.06
N PRO A 110 14.19 10.10 -11.59
CA PRO A 110 13.91 10.20 -13.04
C PRO A 110 15.17 10.31 -13.93
N TYR A 111 16.33 10.69 -13.38
CA TYR A 111 17.62 10.71 -14.07
C TYR A 111 18.46 9.43 -13.88
N GLY A 112 18.14 8.59 -12.89
CA GLY A 112 18.83 7.34 -12.55
C GLY A 112 18.03 6.06 -12.83
N ILE A 113 16.77 6.20 -13.24
CA ILE A 113 15.84 5.10 -13.52
C ILE A 113 16.27 4.23 -14.72
N ASP A 114 16.95 4.83 -15.69
CA ASP A 114 17.40 4.18 -16.91
C ASP A 114 18.37 3.03 -16.57
N GLY A 115 17.99 1.80 -16.92
CA GLY A 115 18.79 0.60 -16.66
C GLY A 115 18.70 0.03 -15.24
N THR A 116 18.02 0.70 -14.31
CA THR A 116 17.79 0.21 -12.93
C THR A 116 16.34 -0.25 -12.70
N ALA A 117 15.42 0.10 -13.61
CA ALA A 117 14.04 -0.39 -13.65
C ALA A 117 13.71 -1.06 -14.99
N VAL A 118 12.59 -1.77 -15.07
CA VAL A 118 12.13 -2.41 -16.31
C VAL A 118 11.13 -1.50 -17.03
N PRO A 119 11.42 -0.97 -18.23
CA PRO A 119 10.43 -0.22 -18.99
C PRO A 119 9.20 -1.09 -19.28
N PHE A 120 8.00 -0.59 -18.95
CA PHE A 120 6.77 -1.34 -19.16
C PHE A 120 6.54 -1.66 -20.64
N ALA A 121 6.95 -0.77 -21.55
CA ALA A 121 6.95 -1.02 -22.98
C ALA A 121 7.71 -2.30 -23.38
N THR A 122 8.78 -2.65 -22.65
CA THR A 122 9.52 -3.89 -22.88
C THR A 122 8.71 -5.11 -22.43
N VAL A 123 8.02 -5.02 -21.29
CA VAL A 123 7.13 -6.09 -20.79
C VAL A 123 5.96 -6.30 -21.74
N LYS A 124 5.31 -5.21 -22.15
CA LYS A 124 4.26 -5.19 -23.17
C LYS A 124 4.68 -5.95 -24.42
N LYS A 125 5.83 -5.58 -25.01
CA LYS A 125 6.34 -6.24 -26.21
C LYS A 125 6.57 -7.75 -26.01
N ILE A 126 7.12 -8.17 -24.86
CA ILE A 126 7.33 -9.60 -24.57
C ILE A 126 6.01 -10.37 -24.50
N ILE A 127 4.96 -9.76 -23.93
CA ILE A 127 3.64 -10.37 -23.86
C ILE A 127 3.03 -10.47 -25.26
N GLU A 128 3.09 -9.39 -26.05
CA GLU A 128 2.57 -9.33 -27.44
C GLU A 128 3.27 -10.34 -28.35
N ASP A 129 4.59 -10.49 -28.24
CA ASP A 129 5.39 -11.40 -29.05
C ASP A 129 5.21 -12.89 -28.66
N SER A 130 4.51 -13.19 -27.56
CA SER A 130 4.23 -14.57 -27.13
C SER A 130 3.34 -15.32 -28.13
N PRO A 131 3.55 -16.62 -28.41
CA PRO A 131 2.66 -17.40 -29.26
C PRO A 131 1.34 -17.81 -28.55
N ALA A 132 1.13 -17.41 -27.30
CA ALA A 132 -0.06 -17.77 -26.53
C ALA A 132 -1.35 -17.35 -27.24
N GLN A 133 -2.35 -18.22 -27.22
CA GLN A 133 -3.69 -17.91 -27.73
C GLN A 133 -4.41 -16.86 -26.87
N VAL A 134 -4.20 -16.90 -25.55
CA VAL A 134 -4.76 -15.94 -24.60
C VAL A 134 -3.62 -15.36 -23.75
N ARG A 135 -3.56 -14.03 -23.67
CA ARG A 135 -2.61 -13.31 -22.84
C ARG A 135 -3.37 -12.61 -21.73
N VAL A 136 -2.87 -12.71 -20.51
CA VAL A 136 -3.46 -12.10 -19.32
C VAL A 136 -2.38 -11.35 -18.56
N LEU A 137 -2.63 -10.07 -18.28
CA LEU A 137 -1.75 -9.23 -17.46
C LEU A 137 -2.51 -8.75 -16.22
N VAL A 138 -2.00 -9.08 -15.05
CA VAL A 138 -2.53 -8.61 -13.76
C VAL A 138 -1.50 -7.69 -13.11
N LEU A 139 -1.85 -6.42 -12.91
CA LEU A 139 -0.98 -5.42 -12.29
C LEU A 139 -1.53 -5.02 -10.91
N ASP A 140 -0.81 -5.42 -9.88
CA ASP A 140 -1.01 -4.97 -8.51
C ASP A 140 0.10 -3.98 -8.11
N CYS A 141 0.11 -2.83 -8.77
CA CYS A 141 1.13 -1.80 -8.57
C CYS A 141 0.51 -0.40 -8.44
N CYS A 142 1.10 0.42 -7.57
CA CYS A 142 0.80 1.85 -7.53
C CYS A 142 1.78 2.60 -8.43
N PHE A 143 1.26 3.45 -9.30
CA PHE A 143 2.07 4.39 -10.08
C PHE A 143 2.40 5.60 -9.20
N SER A 144 3.61 5.66 -8.65
CA SER A 144 4.04 6.83 -7.90
C SER A 144 4.34 7.98 -8.87
N GLY A 145 3.33 8.79 -9.17
CA GLY A 145 3.43 9.98 -10.02
C GLY A 145 4.17 11.13 -9.33
N ARG A 146 5.49 11.00 -9.10
CA ARG A 146 6.31 12.07 -8.52
C ARG A 146 6.70 13.18 -9.50
N ALA A 147 6.22 13.15 -10.75
CA ALA A 147 6.34 14.28 -11.66
C ALA A 147 5.31 15.36 -11.30
N VAL A 148 5.72 16.63 -11.34
CA VAL A 148 4.84 17.81 -11.16
C VAL A 148 3.62 17.66 -12.09
N GLY A 149 2.42 17.52 -11.52
CA GLY A 149 1.19 17.19 -12.26
C GLY A 149 0.65 15.77 -12.04
N ALA A 150 0.71 15.26 -10.80
CA ALA A 150 0.37 13.89 -10.41
C ALA A 150 -0.93 13.31 -11.02
N MET A 151 -1.99 14.10 -11.20
CA MET A 151 -3.23 13.63 -11.84
C MET A 151 -3.06 13.32 -13.33
N SER A 152 -2.31 14.15 -14.07
CA SER A 152 -2.04 13.94 -15.51
C SER A 152 -1.07 12.77 -15.73
N ALA A 153 -0.14 12.57 -14.80
CA ALA A 153 0.82 11.47 -14.86
C ALA A 153 0.16 10.12 -14.55
N GLN A 154 -0.81 10.09 -13.64
CA GLN A 154 -1.60 8.90 -13.33
C GLN A 154 -2.50 8.47 -14.50
N SER A 155 -3.18 9.43 -15.15
CA SER A 155 -3.98 9.13 -16.35
C SER A 155 -3.11 8.66 -17.52
N ALA A 156 -1.94 9.27 -17.73
CA ALA A 156 -0.99 8.83 -18.77
C ALA A 156 -0.45 7.41 -18.51
N ALA A 157 -0.15 7.06 -17.26
CA ALA A 157 0.26 5.70 -16.90
C ALA A 157 -0.87 4.68 -17.15
N ALA A 158 -2.13 5.06 -16.92
CA ALA A 158 -3.30 4.23 -17.19
C ALA A 158 -3.46 3.84 -18.68
N GLU A 159 -3.13 4.77 -19.57
CA GLU A 159 -3.18 4.59 -21.02
C GLU A 159 -2.01 3.73 -21.52
N GLN A 160 -0.82 3.88 -20.93
CA GLN A 160 0.36 3.08 -21.29
C GLN A 160 0.21 1.59 -20.97
N VAL A 161 -0.69 1.24 -20.04
CA VAL A 161 -0.94 -0.14 -19.62
C VAL A 161 -1.68 -0.95 -20.69
N GLU A 162 -2.15 -0.35 -21.78
CA GLU A 162 -2.80 -1.10 -22.87
C GLU A 162 -1.79 -2.00 -23.63
N VAL A 163 -2.13 -3.29 -23.76
CA VAL A 163 -1.35 -4.33 -24.44
C VAL A 163 -2.30 -5.03 -25.40
N ALA A 164 -1.93 -5.13 -26.68
CA ALA A 164 -2.83 -5.70 -27.69
C ALA A 164 -2.98 -7.23 -27.53
N GLY A 165 -4.17 -7.74 -27.85
CA GLY A 165 -4.57 -9.14 -27.66
C GLY A 165 -4.48 -9.64 -26.21
N THR A 166 -4.68 -8.77 -25.21
CA THR A 166 -4.42 -9.08 -23.79
C THR A 166 -5.56 -8.65 -22.87
N TYR A 167 -6.00 -9.58 -22.02
CA TYR A 167 -6.85 -9.26 -20.88
C TYR A 167 -6.03 -8.61 -19.77
N ILE A 168 -6.37 -7.39 -19.38
CA ILE A 168 -5.61 -6.64 -18.38
C ILE A 168 -6.49 -6.38 -17.17
N LEU A 169 -5.99 -6.69 -15.98
CA LEU A 169 -6.64 -6.42 -14.70
C LEU A 169 -5.69 -5.63 -13.79
N THR A 170 -6.12 -4.48 -13.29
CA THR A 170 -5.28 -3.59 -12.47
C THR A 170 -5.93 -3.27 -11.12
N SER A 171 -5.15 -3.19 -10.05
CA SER A 171 -5.65 -2.96 -8.67
C SER A 171 -6.20 -1.57 -8.38
N SER A 172 -6.09 -0.64 -9.34
CA SER A 172 -6.53 0.76 -9.37
C SER A 172 -5.70 1.79 -8.62
N GLN A 173 -5.79 3.03 -9.11
CA GLN A 173 -4.65 3.97 -9.25
C GLN A 173 -4.51 5.04 -8.18
N ALA A 174 -5.26 4.97 -7.08
CA ALA A 174 -5.48 6.16 -6.27
C ALA A 174 -4.48 6.36 -5.12
N ASP A 175 -3.99 5.31 -4.46
CA ASP A 175 -3.25 5.51 -3.21
C ASP A 175 -2.38 4.35 -2.76
N ARG A 176 -1.26 4.71 -2.10
CA ARG A 176 -0.35 3.81 -1.38
C ARG A 176 -1.06 2.86 -0.39
N VAL A 177 -2.29 3.18 0.00
CA VAL A 177 -3.13 2.41 0.94
C VAL A 177 -3.54 1.06 0.36
N SER A 178 -3.67 0.97 -0.97
CA SER A 178 -4.15 -0.24 -1.64
C SER A 178 -3.11 -1.37 -1.72
N LEU A 179 -1.81 -1.03 -1.66
CA LEU A 179 -0.73 -2.01 -1.76
C LEU A 179 -0.49 -2.78 -0.47
N ALA A 180 -0.46 -2.16 0.70
CA ALA A 180 -0.18 -2.91 1.91
C ALA A 180 -0.84 -2.25 3.10
N VAL A 181 -2.01 -2.76 3.48
CA VAL A 181 -2.60 -2.43 4.77
C VAL A 181 -1.68 -3.01 5.85
N PRO A 182 -1.16 -2.21 6.79
CA PRO A 182 -0.24 -2.70 7.81
C PRO A 182 -0.85 -3.87 8.59
N GLY A 183 -0.13 -4.98 8.67
CA GLY A 183 -0.55 -6.19 9.38
C GLY A 183 -1.39 -7.17 8.56
N GLU A 184 -1.83 -6.81 7.35
CA GLU A 184 -2.51 -7.73 6.46
C GLU A 184 -1.54 -8.70 5.79
N ARG A 185 -2.02 -9.93 5.56
CA ARG A 185 -1.21 -10.98 4.95
C ARG A 185 -0.88 -10.69 3.49
N TYR A 186 -1.86 -10.22 2.73
CA TYR A 186 -1.75 -9.92 1.31
C TYR A 186 -1.97 -8.43 1.08
N THR A 187 -1.61 -7.95 -0.11
CA THR A 187 -2.09 -6.66 -0.60
C THR A 187 -3.62 -6.72 -0.72
N ALA A 188 -4.33 -5.58 -0.64
CA ALA A 188 -5.79 -5.62 -0.55
C ALA A 188 -6.44 -6.23 -1.80
N PHE A 189 -5.92 -5.87 -2.98
CA PHE A 189 -6.37 -6.43 -4.25
C PHE A 189 -6.05 -7.92 -4.35
N THR A 190 -4.80 -8.32 -4.13
CA THR A 190 -4.40 -9.72 -4.29
C THR A 190 -5.03 -10.64 -3.25
N GLY A 191 -5.28 -10.13 -2.03
CA GLY A 191 -6.03 -10.87 -1.01
C GLY A 191 -7.41 -11.30 -1.51
N GLU A 192 -8.13 -10.42 -2.19
CA GLU A 192 -9.43 -10.77 -2.79
C GLU A 192 -9.29 -11.71 -4.00
N VAL A 193 -8.26 -11.55 -4.83
CA VAL A 193 -7.99 -12.49 -5.94
C VAL A 193 -7.77 -13.89 -5.40
N VAL A 194 -6.87 -14.05 -4.42
CA VAL A 194 -6.58 -15.34 -3.78
C VAL A 194 -7.85 -15.90 -3.16
N ARG A 195 -8.62 -15.09 -2.43
CA ARG A 195 -9.88 -15.50 -1.81
C ARG A 195 -10.86 -16.06 -2.85
N LEU A 196 -11.11 -15.33 -3.94
CA LEU A 196 -12.03 -15.75 -4.99
C LEU A 196 -11.59 -17.03 -5.71
N LEU A 197 -10.28 -17.19 -5.94
CA LEU A 197 -9.73 -18.40 -6.56
C LEU A 197 -9.78 -19.63 -5.64
N THR A 198 -9.74 -19.44 -4.32
CA THR A 198 -9.60 -20.54 -3.34
C THR A 198 -10.85 -20.81 -2.52
N GLU A 199 -11.87 -19.97 -2.60
CA GLU A 199 -13.15 -20.11 -1.88
C GLU A 199 -14.34 -20.16 -2.83
N GLY A 200 -15.45 -20.72 -2.37
CA GLY A 200 -16.67 -20.91 -3.16
C GLY A 200 -16.61 -22.15 -4.06
N ASP A 201 -17.78 -22.62 -4.45
CA ASP A 201 -18.00 -23.89 -5.16
C ASP A 201 -18.11 -23.74 -6.69
N GLY A 202 -18.31 -22.52 -7.18
CA GLY A 202 -18.43 -22.21 -8.61
C GLY A 202 -17.11 -22.08 -9.36
N SER A 203 -17.19 -22.30 -10.67
CA SER A 203 -16.13 -21.90 -11.61
C SER A 203 -16.09 -20.38 -11.77
N LEU A 204 -14.92 -19.84 -12.14
CA LEU A 204 -14.76 -18.40 -12.39
C LEU A 204 -14.10 -18.18 -13.74
N THR A 205 -14.71 -17.32 -14.57
CA THR A 205 -14.05 -16.73 -15.74
C THR A 205 -13.25 -15.50 -15.31
N LEU A 206 -12.37 -14.99 -16.19
CA LEU A 206 -11.73 -13.68 -15.99
C LEU A 206 -12.76 -12.56 -15.82
N HIS A 207 -13.82 -12.57 -16.64
CA HIS A 207 -14.92 -11.60 -16.51
C HIS A 207 -15.59 -11.66 -15.12
N GLU A 208 -15.88 -12.87 -14.64
CA GLU A 208 -16.52 -13.05 -13.34
C GLU A 208 -15.58 -12.69 -12.18
N LEU A 209 -14.29 -12.99 -12.31
CA LEU A 209 -13.26 -12.56 -11.37
C LEU A 209 -13.24 -11.04 -11.24
N ASP A 210 -13.16 -10.28 -12.34
CA ASP A 210 -13.21 -8.81 -12.31
C ASP A 210 -14.52 -8.30 -11.66
N ARG A 211 -15.66 -8.85 -12.08
CA ARG A 211 -16.97 -8.46 -11.53
C ARG A 211 -17.03 -8.63 -10.02
N GLN A 212 -16.61 -9.78 -9.51
CA GLN A 212 -16.62 -10.07 -8.08
C GLN A 212 -15.57 -9.25 -7.30
N LEU A 213 -14.39 -9.03 -7.88
CA LEU A 213 -13.36 -8.16 -7.30
C LEU A 213 -13.88 -6.72 -7.12
N ARG A 214 -14.53 -6.15 -8.13
CA ARG A 214 -15.12 -4.80 -8.04
C ARG A 214 -16.13 -4.70 -6.91
N VAL A 215 -16.98 -5.72 -6.74
CA VAL A 215 -17.96 -5.76 -5.65
C VAL A 215 -17.26 -5.88 -4.30
N ALA A 216 -16.29 -6.79 -4.17
CA ALA A 216 -15.59 -7.04 -2.91
C ALA A 216 -14.78 -5.81 -2.45
N LEU A 217 -14.04 -5.18 -3.35
CA LEU A 217 -13.24 -3.99 -3.05
C LEU A 217 -14.14 -2.78 -2.74
N ALA A 218 -15.22 -2.58 -3.49
CA ALA A 218 -16.19 -1.52 -3.18
C ALA A 218 -16.85 -1.69 -1.80
N LYS A 219 -17.17 -2.92 -1.38
CA LYS A 219 -17.71 -3.20 -0.04
C LYS A 219 -16.73 -2.83 1.08
N LYS A 220 -15.42 -2.87 0.81
CA LYS A 220 -14.37 -2.46 1.74
C LYS A 220 -14.03 -0.96 1.65
N GLY A 221 -14.73 -0.20 0.80
CA GLY A 221 -14.42 1.20 0.54
C GLY A 221 -13.12 1.42 -0.21
N LEU A 222 -12.60 0.38 -0.88
CA LEU A 222 -11.34 0.41 -1.62
C LEU A 222 -11.56 0.78 -3.10
N PRO A 223 -10.53 1.33 -3.76
CA PRO A 223 -10.53 1.59 -5.19
C PRO A 223 -10.94 0.37 -6.02
N ARG A 224 -11.76 0.59 -7.06
CA ARG A 224 -12.27 -0.48 -7.92
C ARG A 224 -11.26 -0.81 -9.01
N PRO A 225 -10.96 -2.09 -9.27
CA PRO A 225 -10.01 -2.49 -10.28
C PRO A 225 -10.49 -2.07 -11.68
N MET A 226 -9.54 -1.94 -12.60
CA MET A 226 -9.85 -1.71 -14.01
C MET A 226 -9.52 -2.97 -14.79
N ALA A 227 -10.49 -3.46 -15.55
CA ALA A 227 -10.32 -4.52 -16.52
C ALA A 227 -10.46 -3.98 -17.95
N ARG A 228 -9.62 -4.46 -18.86
CA ARG A 228 -9.73 -4.27 -20.29
C ARG A 228 -9.59 -5.62 -20.99
N ALA A 229 -10.39 -5.83 -22.03
CA ALA A 229 -10.34 -7.00 -22.89
C ALA A 229 -10.54 -6.53 -24.33
N ASP A 230 -9.73 -7.05 -25.24
CA ASP A 230 -9.79 -6.76 -26.67
C ASP A 230 -10.35 -7.92 -27.51
N ASP A 231 -10.66 -9.06 -26.87
CA ASP A 231 -11.10 -10.30 -27.53
C ASP A 231 -11.97 -11.21 -26.62
N THR A 232 -12.02 -12.52 -26.93
CA THR A 232 -12.75 -13.56 -26.19
C THR A 232 -12.05 -14.05 -24.91
N SER A 233 -10.88 -13.50 -24.56
CA SER A 233 -10.10 -13.84 -23.37
C SER A 233 -10.92 -13.78 -22.07
N GLN A 234 -11.89 -12.87 -21.99
CA GLN A 234 -12.77 -12.69 -20.83
C GLN A 234 -13.56 -13.96 -20.43
N ASP A 235 -13.75 -14.90 -21.37
CA ASP A 235 -14.43 -16.18 -21.17
C ASP A 235 -13.50 -17.27 -20.60
N LEU A 236 -12.19 -17.02 -20.47
CA LEU A 236 -11.22 -17.98 -19.95
C LEU A 236 -11.53 -18.29 -18.48
N LEU A 237 -11.67 -19.58 -18.17
CA LEU A 237 -11.88 -20.08 -16.81
C LEU A 237 -10.57 -20.14 -16.05
N VAL A 238 -10.50 -19.42 -14.92
CA VAL A 238 -9.33 -19.36 -14.03
C VAL A 238 -9.51 -20.18 -12.75
N LYS A 239 -10.69 -20.78 -12.56
CA LYS A 239 -11.02 -21.63 -11.42
C LYS A 239 -12.03 -22.71 -11.82
N LYS A 240 -11.78 -23.95 -11.44
CA LYS A 240 -12.73 -25.09 -11.51
C LYS A 240 -13.65 -25.11 -10.29
N PRO A 241 -14.88 -25.63 -10.43
CA PRO A 241 -15.69 -25.92 -9.27
C PRO A 241 -15.01 -27.02 -8.45
N PHE A 242 -15.04 -26.89 -7.13
CA PHE A 242 -14.59 -27.93 -6.23
C PHE A 242 -15.58 -28.02 -5.07
N ALA A 243 -15.83 -29.24 -4.61
CA ALA A 243 -16.64 -29.44 -3.41
C ALA A 243 -15.88 -28.87 -2.22
N ALA A 244 -16.51 -27.94 -1.47
CA ALA A 244 -16.01 -27.62 -0.15
C ALA A 244 -15.88 -28.95 0.63
N PRO A 245 -14.77 -29.19 1.35
CA PRO A 245 -14.68 -30.36 2.21
C PRO A 245 -15.92 -30.34 3.11
N ALA A 246 -16.65 -31.46 3.13
CA ALA A 246 -17.81 -31.60 4.01
C ALA A 246 -17.38 -31.16 5.41
N PRO A 247 -18.21 -30.38 6.15
CA PRO A 247 -17.91 -30.09 7.54
C PRO A 247 -17.53 -31.41 8.20
N ALA A 248 -16.31 -31.50 8.73
CA ALA A 248 -15.88 -32.73 9.36
C ALA A 248 -16.98 -33.14 10.33
N GLU A 249 -17.58 -34.31 10.12
CA GLU A 249 -18.55 -34.83 11.08
C GLU A 249 -17.85 -34.76 12.44
N PRO A 250 -18.50 -34.17 13.48
CA PRO A 250 -17.88 -34.10 14.78
C PRO A 250 -17.50 -35.52 15.17
N VAL A 251 -16.19 -35.81 15.13
CA VAL A 251 -15.66 -37.11 15.52
C VAL A 251 -16.23 -37.34 16.92
N PRO A 252 -17.01 -38.41 17.16
CA PRO A 252 -17.53 -38.68 18.46
C PRO A 252 -16.32 -38.81 19.38
N VAL A 253 -16.15 -37.84 20.28
CA VAL A 253 -15.18 -37.93 21.35
C VAL A 253 -15.66 -39.11 22.18
N THR A 254 -15.11 -40.28 21.91
CA THR A 254 -15.33 -41.44 22.76
C THR A 254 -14.75 -41.04 24.10
N ALA A 255 -15.63 -40.81 25.08
CA ALA A 255 -15.23 -40.51 26.43
C ALA A 255 -14.23 -41.58 26.86
N ALA A 256 -12.99 -41.16 27.10
CA ALA A 256 -11.96 -42.05 27.61
C ALA A 256 -12.48 -42.64 28.93
N ALA A 257 -12.43 -43.97 29.03
CA ALA A 257 -12.75 -44.67 30.26
C ALA A 257 -11.89 -44.11 31.40
N PRO A 258 -12.46 -43.96 32.62
CA PRO A 258 -11.71 -43.40 33.74
C PRO A 258 -10.45 -44.24 34.01
N PRO A 259 -9.30 -43.61 34.28
CA PRO A 259 -8.07 -44.34 34.56
C PRO A 259 -8.24 -45.16 35.84
N LYS A 260 -7.83 -46.43 35.76
CA LYS A 260 -7.83 -47.37 36.89
C LYS A 260 -6.82 -46.89 37.95
N PRO A 261 -7.09 -47.01 39.26
CA PRO A 261 -6.17 -46.55 40.29
C PRO A 261 -4.84 -47.31 40.17
N ALA A 262 -3.74 -46.58 39.96
CA ALA A 262 -2.40 -47.14 39.98
C ALA A 262 -1.88 -47.19 41.41
N ASP A 263 -1.26 -48.30 41.76
CA ASP A 263 -0.62 -48.55 43.06
C ASP A 263 0.42 -47.48 43.39
N ALA A 264 0.39 -47.04 44.65
CA ALA A 264 1.28 -46.02 45.19
C ALA A 264 2.74 -46.49 45.18
N VAL A 265 3.61 -45.69 44.55
CA VAL A 265 5.06 -45.77 44.74
C VAL A 265 5.46 -44.71 45.78
N PRO A 266 6.21 -45.04 46.83
CA PRO A 266 6.57 -44.07 47.87
C PRO A 266 7.62 -43.08 47.35
N VAL A 267 7.34 -41.79 47.53
CA VAL A 267 8.27 -40.70 47.24
C VAL A 267 9.28 -40.59 48.38
N ALA A 268 10.57 -40.70 48.05
CA ALA A 268 11.66 -40.51 49.00
C ALA A 268 11.81 -39.03 49.39
N PHE A 269 11.98 -38.78 50.69
CA PHE A 269 12.17 -37.46 51.30
C PHE A 269 13.55 -36.89 50.92
N VAL A 270 13.57 -35.68 50.34
CA VAL A 270 14.79 -34.90 50.10
C VAL A 270 14.82 -33.73 51.10
N PRO A 271 15.87 -33.58 51.92
CA PRO A 271 15.96 -32.48 52.88
C PRO A 271 16.29 -31.14 52.19
N PRO A 272 15.89 -29.99 52.79
CA PRO A 272 16.01 -28.68 52.15
C PRO A 272 17.46 -28.16 52.17
N VAL A 273 17.91 -27.67 51.01
CA VAL A 273 19.17 -26.93 50.86
C VAL A 273 18.94 -25.47 51.26
N ALA A 274 19.82 -24.94 52.12
CA ALA A 274 19.80 -23.55 52.57
C ALA A 274 20.19 -22.57 51.43
N PRO A 275 19.60 -21.36 51.39
CA PRO A 275 19.89 -20.40 50.33
C PRO A 275 21.24 -19.70 50.56
N PRO A 276 22.00 -19.39 49.49
CA PRO A 276 23.20 -18.57 49.60
C PRO A 276 22.86 -17.08 49.77
N ALA A 277 23.75 -16.38 50.47
CA ALA A 277 23.68 -14.97 50.80
C ALA A 277 23.70 -14.07 49.56
N ALA A 278 22.89 -13.01 49.61
CA ALA A 278 22.79 -11.98 48.59
C ALA A 278 24.07 -11.13 48.53
N THR A 279 24.71 -11.09 47.36
CA THR A 279 25.59 -9.99 46.96
C THR A 279 24.87 -9.14 45.94
N ALA A 280 24.64 -7.89 46.30
CA ALA A 280 24.04 -6.87 45.45
C ALA A 280 24.95 -6.57 44.26
N SER A 281 24.43 -6.80 43.06
CA SER A 281 24.88 -6.10 41.84
C SER A 281 23.69 -5.30 41.34
N GLU A 282 23.79 -3.97 41.45
CA GLU A 282 22.89 -3.03 40.82
C GLU A 282 22.86 -3.26 39.31
N VAL A 283 21.76 -3.82 38.82
CA VAL A 283 21.39 -3.73 37.41
C VAL A 283 20.38 -2.59 37.29
N HIS A 284 20.86 -1.50 36.72
CA HIS A 284 20.08 -0.33 36.35
C HIS A 284 19.00 -0.73 35.32
N GLN A 285 17.76 -0.93 35.77
CA GLN A 285 16.59 -0.97 34.89
C GLN A 285 16.25 0.45 34.47
N PRO A 286 16.20 0.80 33.17
CA PRO A 286 15.54 2.02 32.76
C PRO A 286 14.04 1.85 32.97
N ALA A 287 13.49 2.69 33.85
CA ALA A 287 12.07 2.78 34.10
C ALA A 287 11.30 3.05 32.79
N ALA A 288 10.26 2.26 32.55
CA ALA A 288 9.28 2.50 31.50
C ALA A 288 8.61 3.87 31.76
N ALA A 289 8.89 4.83 30.87
CA ALA A 289 8.18 6.11 30.85
C ALA A 289 6.73 5.89 30.39
N PRO A 290 5.73 6.54 31.01
CA PRO A 290 4.37 6.50 30.52
C PRO A 290 4.27 7.19 29.16
N ALA A 291 3.63 6.51 28.19
CA ALA A 291 3.38 7.03 26.85
C ALA A 291 2.49 8.29 26.91
N GLU A 292 3.06 9.45 26.59
CA GLU A 292 2.28 10.66 26.29
C GLU A 292 1.61 10.57 24.90
N PRO A 293 0.41 11.14 24.71
CA PRO A 293 -0.27 11.14 23.43
C PRO A 293 0.40 12.12 22.45
N VAL A 294 1.28 11.61 21.59
CA VAL A 294 1.82 12.35 20.44
C VAL A 294 0.73 12.45 19.35
N ARG A 295 -0.26 13.32 19.57
CA ARG A 295 -1.24 13.71 18.54
C ARG A 295 -1.45 15.21 18.38
N ALA A 296 -0.68 16.07 19.06
CA ALA A 296 -0.94 17.52 19.01
C ALA A 296 0.24 18.44 18.67
N LYS A 297 1.46 17.93 18.43
CA LYS A 297 2.64 18.80 18.20
C LYS A 297 3.12 18.95 16.75
N VAL A 298 2.66 18.10 15.82
CA VAL A 298 3.09 18.16 14.40
C VAL A 298 2.19 19.07 13.55
N ILE A 299 0.97 19.37 14.00
CA ILE A 299 0.04 20.25 13.28
C ILE A 299 0.36 21.74 13.51
N GLY A 300 1.11 22.11 14.55
CA GLY A 300 1.51 23.53 14.75
C GLY A 300 2.64 23.99 13.81
N ALA A 301 3.71 23.19 13.70
CA ALA A 301 4.92 23.59 12.96
C ALA A 301 4.72 23.60 11.44
N ALA A 302 3.85 22.75 10.90
CA ALA A 302 3.56 22.70 9.47
C ALA A 302 2.77 23.94 8.97
N TRP A 303 1.94 24.54 9.82
CA TRP A 303 1.15 25.73 9.46
C TRP A 303 1.96 27.02 9.56
N GLU A 304 2.89 27.12 10.51
CA GLU A 304 3.79 28.29 10.62
C GLU A 304 4.72 28.42 9.40
N GLY A 305 5.22 27.29 8.86
CA GLY A 305 6.03 27.28 7.64
C GLY A 305 5.24 27.65 6.37
N LEU A 306 3.97 27.22 6.27
CA LEU A 306 3.10 27.53 5.14
C LEU A 306 2.70 29.02 5.11
N LEU A 307 2.47 29.63 6.28
CA LEU A 307 2.18 31.06 6.42
C LEU A 307 3.41 31.92 6.11
N TRP A 308 4.62 31.48 6.49
CA TRP A 308 5.86 32.16 6.11
C TRP A 308 6.11 32.11 4.61
N ALA A 309 5.92 30.94 3.97
CA ALA A 309 6.09 30.78 2.53
C ALA A 309 5.07 31.61 1.73
N ALA A 310 3.81 31.67 2.16
CA ALA A 310 2.79 32.51 1.54
C ALA A 310 3.11 34.01 1.69
N GLY A 311 3.62 34.44 2.85
CA GLY A 311 4.03 35.82 3.08
C GLY A 311 5.22 36.26 2.22
N VAL A 312 6.25 35.42 2.09
CA VAL A 312 7.42 35.69 1.24
C VAL A 312 7.04 35.74 -0.24
N PHE A 313 6.17 34.83 -0.69
CA PHE A 313 5.69 34.81 -2.08
C PHE A 313 4.82 36.04 -2.40
N GLY A 314 3.97 36.45 -1.46
CA GLY A 314 3.19 37.68 -1.57
C GLY A 314 4.05 38.93 -1.67
N LEU A 315 5.10 39.03 -0.84
CA LEU A 315 6.04 40.17 -0.87
C LEU A 315 6.81 40.24 -2.20
N LEU A 316 7.23 39.08 -2.73
CA LEU A 316 7.94 39.00 -4.02
C LEU A 316 7.04 39.43 -5.19
N MET A 317 5.76 39.04 -5.19
CA MET A 317 4.78 39.44 -6.20
C MET A 317 4.43 40.93 -6.13
N VAL A 318 4.40 41.52 -4.93
CA VAL A 318 4.22 42.97 -4.77
C VAL A 318 5.46 43.73 -5.26
N ALA A 319 6.67 43.22 -4.98
CA ALA A 319 7.90 43.83 -5.44
C ALA A 319 8.04 43.81 -6.97
N THR A 320 7.70 42.70 -7.63
CA THR A 320 7.68 42.62 -9.10
C THR A 320 6.57 43.48 -9.70
N GLY A 321 5.36 43.46 -9.13
CA GLY A 321 4.25 44.29 -9.60
C GLY A 321 4.51 45.80 -9.46
N LEU A 322 5.16 46.24 -8.38
CA LEU A 322 5.56 47.64 -8.21
C LEU A 322 6.70 48.05 -9.15
N SER A 323 7.65 47.14 -9.42
CA SER A 323 8.72 47.38 -10.41
C SER A 323 8.18 47.52 -11.83
N GLU A 324 7.08 46.83 -12.15
CA GLU A 324 6.41 46.89 -13.45
C GLU A 324 5.52 48.14 -13.58
N LEU A 325 4.89 48.60 -12.49
CA LEU A 325 4.19 49.89 -12.44
C LEU A 325 5.15 51.09 -12.55
N ALA A 326 6.36 50.98 -12.00
CA ALA A 326 7.36 52.05 -12.06
C ALA A 326 7.99 52.23 -13.45
N THR A 327 7.92 51.20 -14.31
CA THR A 327 8.55 51.20 -15.63
C THR A 327 7.56 51.39 -16.79
N ASN A 328 6.24 51.39 -16.53
CA ASN A 328 5.24 51.50 -17.58
C ASN A 328 4.02 52.35 -17.15
N PRO A 329 3.85 53.59 -17.67
CA PRO A 329 2.81 54.52 -17.19
C PRO A 329 1.38 54.20 -17.68
N GLU A 330 1.18 53.21 -18.54
CA GLU A 330 -0.15 52.69 -18.92
C GLU A 330 -0.30 51.19 -18.61
N PRO A 331 -0.74 50.82 -17.39
CA PRO A 331 -0.94 49.42 -17.05
C PRO A 331 -2.17 48.84 -17.76
N LYS A 332 -1.97 47.72 -18.47
CA LYS A 332 -3.08 46.89 -18.99
C LYS A 332 -3.97 46.47 -17.82
N GLY A 333 -5.29 46.64 -17.95
CA GLY A 333 -6.27 46.55 -16.84
C GLY A 333 -6.25 45.28 -15.97
N GLY A 334 -5.59 44.19 -16.39
CA GLY A 334 -5.39 42.99 -15.57
C GLY A 334 -4.37 43.14 -14.43
N VAL A 335 -3.39 44.05 -14.55
CA VAL A 335 -2.32 44.22 -13.55
C VAL A 335 -2.86 44.95 -12.31
N ALA A 336 -3.70 45.96 -12.50
CA ALA A 336 -4.32 46.71 -11.39
C ALA A 336 -5.25 45.82 -10.54
N LEU A 337 -6.00 44.91 -11.17
CA LEU A 337 -6.90 43.99 -10.47
C LEU A 337 -6.13 42.98 -9.59
N SER A 338 -4.97 42.52 -10.08
CA SER A 338 -4.10 41.58 -9.37
C SER A 338 -3.49 42.21 -8.11
N VAL A 339 -3.05 43.47 -8.20
CA VAL A 339 -2.48 44.20 -7.06
C VAL A 339 -3.54 44.46 -5.98
N VAL A 340 -4.76 44.82 -6.36
CA VAL A 340 -5.86 45.07 -5.40
C VAL A 340 -6.28 43.78 -4.68
N MET A 341 -6.35 42.63 -5.36
CA MET A 341 -6.65 41.35 -4.72
C MET A 341 -5.58 40.94 -3.70
N VAL A 342 -4.30 41.17 -4.01
CA VAL A 342 -3.19 40.83 -3.11
C VAL A 342 -3.21 41.70 -1.84
N ILE A 343 -3.52 42.99 -1.96
CA ILE A 343 -3.65 43.90 -0.81
C ILE A 343 -4.83 43.48 0.10
N LEU A 344 -5.98 43.12 -0.50
CA LEU A 344 -7.14 42.62 0.25
C LEU A 344 -6.83 41.31 0.99
N PHE A 345 -6.13 40.39 0.34
CA PHE A 345 -5.73 39.12 0.96
C PHE A 345 -4.75 39.32 2.12
N ALA A 346 -3.79 40.25 1.99
CA ALA A 346 -2.87 40.61 3.06
C ALA A 346 -3.60 41.25 4.27
N ALA A 347 -4.59 42.12 4.03
CA ALA A 347 -5.39 42.73 5.08
C ALA A 347 -6.26 41.71 5.85
N LEU A 348 -6.87 40.75 5.12
CA LEU A 348 -7.62 39.64 5.72
C LEU A 348 -6.72 38.71 6.55
N SER A 349 -5.49 38.47 6.08
CA SER A 349 -4.50 37.66 6.80
C SER A 349 -4.02 38.33 8.09
N ALA A 350 -3.86 39.65 8.08
CA ALA A 350 -3.50 40.43 9.27
C ALA A 350 -4.63 40.52 10.31
N GLY A 351 -5.90 40.45 9.87
CA GLY A 351 -7.07 40.53 10.75
C GLY A 351 -7.40 39.25 11.54
N CYS A 352 -6.98 38.08 11.06
CA CYS A 352 -7.25 36.79 11.74
C CYS A 352 -6.22 36.42 12.82
N GLY A 353 -5.17 37.23 13.00
CA GLY A 353 -3.97 36.85 13.75
C GLY A 353 -3.82 37.41 15.16
N TYR A 354 -4.88 37.70 15.94
CA TYR A 354 -4.69 38.09 17.35
C TYR A 354 -5.85 37.64 18.23
N GLY A 355 -5.61 36.62 19.07
CA GLY A 355 -6.62 36.15 20.04
C GLY A 355 -6.28 34.91 20.85
N ILE A 356 -5.02 34.69 21.26
CA ILE A 356 -4.68 33.63 22.24
C ILE A 356 -4.01 34.29 23.45
N VAL A 357 -4.81 34.53 24.50
CA VAL A 357 -4.31 34.99 25.80
C VAL A 357 -3.87 33.76 26.61
N ARG A 358 -2.56 33.61 26.87
CA ARG A 358 -2.03 32.56 27.76
C ARG A 358 -2.01 33.05 29.20
N ARG A 359 -2.67 32.33 30.11
CA ARG A 359 -2.68 32.63 31.56
C ARG A 359 -1.81 31.62 32.30
N ARG A 360 -0.89 32.11 33.15
CA ARG A 360 0.04 31.27 33.92
C ARG A 360 -0.59 30.85 35.24
N ARG A 361 -0.68 29.54 35.51
CA ARG A 361 -1.00 28.99 36.84
C ARG A 361 0.06 27.93 37.18
N GLY A 362 1.02 28.29 38.02
CA GLY A 362 2.13 27.40 38.40
C GLY A 362 3.09 27.07 37.25
N ARG A 363 3.55 25.81 37.17
CA ARG A 363 4.58 25.34 36.21
C ARG A 363 4.04 24.86 34.85
N HIS A 364 2.74 25.00 34.56
CA HIS A 364 2.15 24.62 33.27
C HIS A 364 1.36 25.77 32.63
N TRP A 365 1.30 25.74 31.29
CA TRP A 365 0.57 26.69 30.44
C TRP A 365 -0.71 26.03 29.94
N GLU A 366 -1.87 26.66 30.16
CA GLU A 366 -3.15 26.25 29.55
C GLU A 366 -3.54 27.17 28.40
N VAL A 367 -4.12 26.58 27.36
CA VAL A 367 -4.78 27.28 26.25
C VAL A 367 -6.27 27.30 26.56
N VAL A 368 -6.84 28.50 26.75
CA VAL A 368 -8.27 28.68 27.02
C VAL A 368 -8.96 29.23 25.77
N PRO A 369 -9.98 28.55 25.20
CA PRO A 369 -10.75 29.09 24.09
C PRO A 369 -11.63 30.27 24.54
N PRO A 370 -11.85 31.27 23.67
CA PRO A 370 -12.62 32.46 24.03
C PRO A 370 -14.09 32.09 24.30
N GLY A 371 -14.61 32.43 25.49
CA GLY A 371 -16.05 32.34 25.80
C GLY A 371 -16.46 31.56 27.06
N THR A 372 -15.53 31.08 27.90
CA THR A 372 -15.91 30.36 29.14
C THR A 372 -16.23 31.32 30.31
N PRO A 373 -17.43 31.28 30.90
CA PRO A 373 -17.77 32.10 32.06
C PRO A 373 -17.09 31.57 33.34
N LYS A 374 -16.63 32.49 34.20
CA LYS A 374 -16.02 32.18 35.51
C LYS A 374 -17.06 31.64 36.49
N GLY A 375 -16.90 30.39 36.94
CA GLY A 375 -17.57 29.86 38.14
C GLY A 375 -16.85 30.27 39.44
N PRO A 376 -17.57 30.35 40.57
CA PRO A 376 -17.05 30.87 41.84
C PRO A 376 -16.08 29.88 42.50
N GLY A 377 -14.96 30.39 43.02
CA GLY A 377 -13.96 29.60 43.73
C GLY A 377 -14.42 29.25 45.14
N ASP A 378 -14.37 27.96 45.46
CA ASP A 378 -14.43 27.42 46.82
C ASP A 378 -13.28 27.99 47.65
N GLY A 379 -13.63 28.77 48.68
CA GLY A 379 -12.75 29.14 49.78
C GLY A 379 -12.90 28.14 50.91
N SER A 380 -11.95 27.23 51.04
CA SER A 380 -11.82 26.33 52.17
C SER A 380 -11.44 27.10 53.45
N LEU A 381 -12.22 26.91 54.51
CA LEU A 381 -11.88 27.29 55.90
C LEU A 381 -10.80 26.34 56.46
N PRO A 382 -9.87 26.82 57.31
CA PRO A 382 -8.83 25.98 57.91
C PRO A 382 -9.30 25.34 59.23
N GLY A 383 -8.91 24.08 59.43
CA GLY A 383 -9.00 23.36 60.72
C GLY A 383 -7.85 23.72 61.68
N PRO A 384 -7.95 23.32 62.97
CA PRO A 384 -7.29 24.00 64.08
C PRO A 384 -5.95 23.37 64.48
N GLY A 385 -5.10 24.16 65.16
CA GLY A 385 -4.07 23.62 66.03
C GLY A 385 -2.91 24.56 66.37
N SER A 386 -2.88 24.97 67.65
CA SER A 386 -1.78 25.55 68.45
C SER A 386 -1.61 27.07 68.46
#